data_AF-A0A1S9PLY0-F1
#
_entry.id   AF-A0A1S9PLY0-F1
#
_cell.length_a   1.000
_cell.length_b   1.000
_cell.length_c   1.000
_cell.angle_alpha   90.00
_cell.angle_beta   90.00
_cell.angle_gamma   90.00
#
_symmetry.space_group_name_H-M   'P 1'
#
loop_
_entity.id
_entity.type
_entity.pdbx_description
1 polymer ?
#
loop_
_entity_poly.entity_id
_entity_poly.type
_entity_poly.pdbx_seq_one_letter_code
_entity_poly.pdbx_strand_id
1 'polypeptide(L)'
;MKHTVEIISVKQITHDVKRFRLTKPAGYRFNPGQATELSINRPEWTDVLRPFTFTSLNSENFLEFTIKIYPDHHGMTEQLDKLGKGDELIINDPRGAIEYKGPGYFIAGGAGITPFLAILKQLHQFGQLNGNTLFFANKSKGDIILEDDLKDMLCSKVTFLISGQTEDPYLNERIGYAFLKENFNDLKQYFYICGPEQMVNDVNDILLSMGVSPDRLVYEK
;
A
#
# COMPACT_ATOMS: atom_id res chain seq x y z
N MET A 1 -16.71 -4.97 -15.32
CA MET A 1 -17.49 -6.21 -15.09
C MET A 1 -17.51 -6.49 -13.59
N LYS A 2 -18.45 -7.28 -13.06
CA LYS A 2 -18.41 -7.77 -11.66
C LYS A 2 -17.97 -9.24 -11.67
N HIS A 3 -17.11 -9.62 -10.73
CA HIS A 3 -16.64 -10.99 -10.53
C HIS A 3 -16.85 -11.39 -9.08
N THR A 4 -17.53 -12.51 -8.86
CA THR A 4 -17.55 -13.16 -7.53
C THR A 4 -16.26 -13.94 -7.35
N VAL A 5 -15.61 -13.75 -6.20
CA VAL A 5 -14.35 -14.40 -5.84
C VAL A 5 -14.46 -14.95 -4.43
N GLU A 6 -13.91 -16.15 -4.21
CA GLU A 6 -13.95 -16.85 -2.93
C GLU A 6 -12.66 -16.59 -2.14
N ILE A 7 -12.77 -16.40 -0.83
CA ILE A 7 -11.63 -16.32 0.08
C ILE A 7 -10.98 -17.70 0.21
N ILE A 8 -9.74 -17.80 -0.24
CA ILE A 8 -8.88 -18.99 -0.10
C ILE A 8 -8.28 -19.05 1.31
N SER A 9 -7.83 -17.91 1.84
CA SER A 9 -7.23 -17.83 3.17
C SER A 9 -7.24 -16.41 3.72
N VAL A 10 -7.33 -16.29 5.04
CA VAL A 10 -7.13 -15.05 5.79
C VAL A 10 -5.98 -15.24 6.78
N LYS A 11 -5.04 -14.30 6.82
CA LYS A 11 -3.91 -14.32 7.75
C LYS A 11 -3.81 -12.98 8.50
N GLN A 12 -3.63 -13.03 9.82
CA GLN A 12 -3.31 -11.84 10.61
C GLN A 12 -1.86 -11.41 10.33
N ILE A 13 -1.65 -10.12 10.03
CA ILE A 13 -0.35 -9.54 9.68
C ILE A 13 0.19 -8.67 10.81
N THR A 14 -0.61 -7.72 11.29
CA THR A 14 -0.34 -6.93 12.51
C THR A 14 -1.51 -7.10 13.47
N HIS A 15 -1.57 -6.35 14.57
CA HIS A 15 -2.73 -6.39 15.47
C HIS A 15 -4.05 -5.98 14.79
N ASP A 16 -4.01 -5.15 13.75
CA ASP A 16 -5.19 -4.62 13.07
C ASP A 16 -5.13 -4.75 11.53
N VAL A 17 -4.25 -5.58 10.97
CA VAL A 17 -4.15 -5.80 9.53
C VAL A 17 -4.29 -7.28 9.20
N LYS A 18 -5.18 -7.59 8.25
CA LYS A 18 -5.40 -8.94 7.70
C LYS A 18 -5.01 -9.00 6.24
N ARG A 19 -4.45 -10.14 5.83
CA ARG A 19 -4.17 -10.49 4.45
C ARG A 19 -5.22 -11.48 3.96
N PHE A 20 -5.91 -11.14 2.88
CA PHE A 20 -6.90 -11.97 2.21
C PHE A 20 -6.32 -12.47 0.90
N ARG A 21 -6.37 -13.78 0.67
CA ARG A 21 -6.12 -14.37 -0.65
C ARG A 21 -7.43 -14.87 -1.22
N LEU A 22 -7.70 -14.54 -2.46
CA LEU A 22 -8.95 -14.86 -3.15
C LEU A 22 -8.67 -15.64 -4.44
N THR A 23 -9.67 -16.38 -4.90
CA THR A 23 -9.66 -16.95 -6.25
C THR A 23 -9.47 -15.85 -7.29
N LYS A 24 -8.66 -16.12 -8.32
CA LYS A 24 -8.42 -15.19 -9.41
C LYS A 24 -9.26 -15.56 -10.63
N PRO A 25 -10.18 -14.69 -11.11
CA PRO A 25 -10.95 -14.97 -12.31
C PRO A 25 -10.04 -15.17 -13.52
N ALA A 26 -10.43 -16.07 -14.43
CA ALA A 26 -9.66 -16.35 -15.64
C ALA A 26 -9.49 -15.07 -16.48
N GLY A 27 -8.26 -14.79 -16.91
CA GLY A 27 -7.95 -13.59 -17.69
C GLY A 27 -7.92 -12.28 -16.90
N TYR A 28 -8.24 -12.28 -15.60
CA TYR A 28 -8.20 -11.06 -14.78
C TYR A 28 -6.75 -10.58 -14.61
N ARG A 29 -6.50 -9.32 -14.92
CA ARG A 29 -5.18 -8.68 -14.94
C ARG A 29 -5.28 -7.25 -14.44
N PHE A 30 -4.31 -6.82 -13.66
CA PHE A 30 -4.17 -5.45 -13.14
C PHE A 30 -2.72 -5.00 -13.25
N ASN A 31 -2.47 -3.70 -13.30
CA ASN A 31 -1.12 -3.16 -13.15
C ASN A 31 -0.80 -3.02 -11.64
N PRO A 32 0.41 -3.38 -11.17
CA PRO A 32 0.79 -3.14 -9.79
C PRO A 32 0.55 -1.70 -9.36
N GLY A 33 -0.06 -1.54 -8.18
CA GLY A 33 -0.54 -0.25 -7.67
C GLY A 33 -1.98 0.09 -8.02
N GLN A 34 -2.66 -0.69 -8.87
CA GLN A 34 -4.10 -0.55 -9.11
C GLN A 34 -4.96 -1.16 -8.01
N ALA A 35 -6.16 -0.59 -7.85
CA ALA A 35 -7.19 -1.09 -6.96
C ALA A 35 -8.37 -1.70 -7.74
N THR A 36 -9.32 -2.26 -7.00
CA THR A 36 -10.66 -2.57 -7.49
C THR A 36 -11.68 -2.06 -6.50
N GLU A 37 -12.88 -1.75 -6.99
CA GLU A 37 -14.01 -1.76 -6.07
C GLU A 37 -14.26 -3.17 -5.60
N LEU A 38 -14.38 -3.30 -4.29
CA LEU A 38 -14.71 -4.53 -3.60
C LEU A 38 -16.00 -4.31 -2.83
N SER A 39 -16.86 -5.32 -2.83
CA SER A 39 -17.97 -5.46 -1.89
C SER A 39 -18.03 -6.88 -1.32
N ILE A 40 -18.81 -7.05 -0.26
CA ILE A 40 -19.00 -8.36 0.38
C ILE A 40 -20.27 -8.96 -0.22
N ASN A 41 -20.23 -10.23 -0.65
CA ASN A 41 -21.39 -10.91 -1.23
C ASN A 41 -22.40 -11.32 -0.14
N ARG A 42 -22.98 -10.33 0.54
CA ARG A 42 -24.01 -10.46 1.58
C ARG A 42 -25.09 -9.39 1.35
N PRO A 43 -26.37 -9.64 1.69
CA PRO A 43 -27.49 -8.76 1.30
C PRO A 43 -27.29 -7.26 1.62
N GLU A 44 -26.78 -6.93 2.80
CA GLU A 44 -26.59 -5.53 3.22
C GLU A 44 -25.29 -4.88 2.69
N TRP A 45 -24.37 -5.68 2.14
CA TRP A 45 -23.02 -5.25 1.81
C TRP A 45 -22.68 -5.38 0.33
N THR A 46 -23.56 -5.98 -0.46
CA THR A 46 -23.34 -6.26 -1.90
C THR A 46 -23.15 -4.98 -2.73
N ASP A 47 -23.83 -3.90 -2.36
CA ASP A 47 -23.78 -2.61 -3.04
C ASP A 47 -22.93 -1.56 -2.30
N VAL A 48 -22.39 -1.90 -1.12
CA VAL A 48 -21.43 -1.06 -0.42
C VAL A 48 -20.08 -1.29 -1.08
N LEU A 49 -19.66 -0.38 -1.96
CA LEU A 49 -18.38 -0.48 -2.66
C LEU A 49 -17.32 0.34 -1.96
N ARG A 50 -16.16 -0.25 -1.75
CA ARG A 50 -14.91 0.50 -1.57
C ARG A 50 -13.58 0.01 -2.16
N PRO A 51 -12.66 0.95 -2.45
CA PRO A 51 -11.44 0.63 -3.17
C PRO A 51 -10.50 -0.18 -2.27
N PHE A 52 -9.95 -1.27 -2.80
CA PHE A 52 -8.79 -1.95 -2.21
C PHE A 52 -7.75 -2.26 -3.27
N THR A 53 -6.50 -2.02 -2.90
CA THR A 53 -5.35 -2.17 -3.78
C THR A 53 -4.84 -3.60 -3.79
N PHE A 54 -4.59 -4.14 -4.98
CA PHE A 54 -4.01 -5.46 -5.12
C PHE A 54 -2.59 -5.47 -4.56
N THR A 55 -2.28 -6.46 -3.72
CA THR A 55 -0.95 -6.65 -3.13
C THR A 55 -0.22 -7.89 -3.67
N SER A 56 -0.89 -8.68 -4.52
CA SER A 56 -0.35 -9.78 -5.34
C SER A 56 0.24 -9.30 -6.67
N LEU A 57 0.88 -10.21 -7.41
CA LEU A 57 1.33 -10.04 -8.80
C LEU A 57 0.45 -10.79 -9.81
N ASN A 58 0.51 -10.38 -11.08
CA ASN A 58 -0.21 -11.06 -12.15
C ASN A 58 0.24 -12.51 -12.39
N SER A 59 1.49 -12.83 -12.05
CA SER A 59 2.07 -14.18 -12.14
C SER A 59 1.52 -15.14 -11.09
N GLU A 60 0.87 -14.64 -10.04
CA GLU A 60 0.28 -15.46 -9.00
C GLU A 60 -1.13 -15.94 -9.42
N ASN A 61 -1.49 -17.15 -8.98
CA ASN A 61 -2.78 -17.79 -9.29
C ASN A 61 -3.93 -17.35 -8.36
N PHE A 62 -3.68 -16.36 -7.51
CA PHE A 62 -4.64 -15.77 -6.59
C PHE A 62 -4.60 -14.24 -6.69
N LEU A 63 -5.65 -13.59 -6.18
CA LEU A 63 -5.63 -12.17 -5.86
C LEU A 63 -5.30 -12.02 -4.37
N GLU A 64 -4.57 -10.98 -4.00
CA GLU A 64 -4.23 -10.71 -2.59
C GLU A 64 -4.58 -9.26 -2.24
N PHE A 65 -5.15 -9.08 -1.05
CA PHE A 65 -5.38 -7.77 -0.43
C PHE A 65 -4.78 -7.77 0.98
N THR A 66 -4.11 -6.70 1.35
CA THR A 66 -3.64 -6.45 2.72
C THR A 66 -4.46 -5.29 3.28
N ILE A 67 -5.34 -5.56 4.24
CA ILE A 67 -6.40 -4.65 4.66
C ILE A 67 -6.26 -4.34 6.14
N LYS A 68 -6.18 -3.05 6.48
CA LYS A 68 -6.29 -2.57 7.86
C LYS A 68 -7.75 -2.56 8.29
N ILE A 69 -8.02 -3.10 9.47
CA ILE A 69 -9.33 -3.28 10.07
C ILE A 69 -9.61 -2.10 11.00
N TYR A 70 -10.75 -1.45 10.76
CA TYR A 70 -11.25 -0.35 11.59
C TYR A 70 -12.56 -0.81 12.27
N PRO A 71 -12.50 -1.33 13.50
CA PRO A 71 -13.64 -1.98 14.15
C PRO A 71 -14.75 -1.00 14.58
N ASP A 72 -14.41 0.25 14.90
CA ASP A 72 -15.34 1.21 15.52
C ASP A 72 -16.14 2.06 14.51
N HIS A 73 -16.10 1.71 13.22
CA HIS A 73 -16.67 2.54 12.16
C HIS A 73 -17.97 2.00 11.56
N HIS A 74 -18.49 0.85 12.02
CA HIS A 74 -19.63 0.16 11.41
C HIS A 74 -19.52 0.05 9.88
N GLY A 75 -18.28 -0.09 9.42
CA GLY A 75 -17.89 0.03 8.02
C GLY A 75 -17.48 -1.31 7.42
N MET A 76 -17.14 -1.28 6.12
CA MET A 76 -16.80 -2.49 5.38
C MET A 76 -15.66 -3.28 6.02
N THR A 77 -14.62 -2.62 6.54
CA THR A 77 -13.46 -3.31 7.11
C THR A 77 -13.80 -4.09 8.37
N GLU A 78 -14.75 -3.62 9.18
CA GLU A 78 -15.27 -4.38 10.34
C GLU A 78 -15.97 -5.66 9.88
N GLN A 79 -16.67 -5.62 8.75
CA GLN A 79 -17.34 -6.81 8.22
C GLN A 79 -16.37 -7.77 7.54
N LEU A 80 -15.36 -7.25 6.84
CA LEU A 80 -14.27 -8.05 6.30
C LEU A 80 -13.54 -8.81 7.41
N ASP A 81 -13.45 -8.24 8.61
CA ASP A 81 -12.84 -8.88 9.78
C ASP A 81 -13.54 -10.18 10.18
N LYS A 82 -14.85 -10.28 9.92
CA LYS A 82 -15.72 -11.41 10.26
C LYS A 82 -15.71 -12.50 9.19
N LEU A 83 -15.03 -12.28 8.06
CA LEU A 83 -14.98 -13.24 6.96
C LEU A 83 -13.82 -14.24 7.13
N GLY A 84 -14.01 -15.43 6.61
CA GLY A 84 -13.04 -16.51 6.59
C GLY A 84 -12.97 -17.21 5.24
N LYS A 85 -12.28 -18.36 5.20
CA LYS A 85 -12.20 -19.20 4.00
C LYS A 85 -13.60 -19.63 3.56
N GLY A 86 -13.87 -19.54 2.26
CA GLY A 86 -15.16 -19.90 1.66
C GLY A 86 -16.17 -18.76 1.59
N ASP A 87 -15.97 -17.66 2.33
CA ASP A 87 -16.79 -16.46 2.14
C ASP A 87 -16.47 -15.81 0.80
N GLU A 88 -17.48 -15.14 0.22
CA GLU A 88 -17.40 -14.55 -1.10
C GLU A 88 -17.33 -13.02 -1.06
N LEU A 89 -16.50 -12.47 -1.93
CA LEU A 89 -16.40 -11.04 -2.22
C LEU A 89 -16.76 -10.81 -3.69
N ILE A 90 -17.14 -9.58 -4.01
CA ILE A 90 -17.38 -9.14 -5.38
C ILE A 90 -16.34 -8.09 -5.72
N ILE A 91 -15.66 -8.26 -6.84
CA ILE A 91 -14.70 -7.28 -7.36
C ILE A 91 -15.14 -6.76 -8.73
N ASN A 92 -14.80 -5.52 -9.02
CA ASN A 92 -15.01 -4.89 -10.32
C ASN A 92 -13.76 -5.02 -11.21
N ASP A 93 -13.75 -4.35 -12.38
CA ASP A 93 -12.52 -4.23 -13.16
C ASP A 93 -11.51 -3.34 -12.42
N PRO A 94 -10.20 -3.59 -12.58
CA PRO A 94 -9.18 -2.77 -11.94
C PRO A 94 -9.28 -1.30 -12.33
N ARG A 95 -9.15 -0.42 -11.33
CA ARG A 95 -9.24 1.03 -11.47
C ARG A 95 -8.41 1.74 -10.40
N GLY A 96 -8.15 3.02 -10.63
CA GLY A 96 -7.27 3.80 -9.76
C GLY A 96 -5.84 3.27 -9.83
N ALA A 97 -4.83 4.13 -9.68
CA ALA A 97 -3.47 3.64 -9.64
C ALA A 97 -2.53 4.65 -9.00
N ILE A 98 -1.69 4.15 -8.10
CA ILE A 98 -0.30 4.57 -8.08
C ILE A 98 0.38 3.84 -9.25
N GLU A 99 0.66 4.55 -10.33
CA GLU A 99 1.38 3.98 -11.47
C GLU A 99 2.89 4.15 -11.27
N TYR A 100 3.65 3.06 -11.36
CA TYR A 100 5.11 3.14 -11.36
C TYR A 100 5.62 3.74 -12.67
N LYS A 101 6.30 4.89 -12.58
CA LYS A 101 6.84 5.66 -13.73
C LYS A 101 8.37 5.62 -13.85
N GLY A 102 9.04 4.92 -12.93
CA GLY A 102 10.50 4.79 -12.88
C GLY A 102 11.06 4.93 -11.47
N PRO A 103 12.40 4.81 -11.31
CA PRO A 103 13.05 4.88 -10.00
C PRO A 103 12.69 6.13 -9.22
N GLY A 104 12.55 5.99 -7.91
CA GLY A 104 12.20 7.09 -7.05
C GLY A 104 11.93 6.73 -5.59
N TYR A 105 11.33 7.68 -4.91
CA TYR A 105 11.08 7.63 -3.48
C TYR A 105 9.63 7.25 -3.21
N PHE A 106 9.43 6.21 -2.41
CA PHE A 106 8.13 5.77 -1.94
C PHE A 106 7.92 6.28 -0.53
N ILE A 107 6.84 7.03 -0.29
CA ILE A 107 6.52 7.66 0.99
C ILE A 107 5.15 7.13 1.42
N ALA A 108 5.16 6.23 2.39
CA ALA A 108 3.96 5.54 2.88
C ALA A 108 3.61 5.96 4.31
N GLY A 109 2.30 6.04 4.60
CA GLY A 109 1.77 6.19 5.96
C GLY A 109 0.74 5.11 6.27
N GLY A 110 1.02 4.27 7.28
CA GLY A 110 0.12 3.17 7.69
C GLY A 110 -0.33 2.28 6.52
N ALA A 111 -1.64 2.15 6.30
CA ALA A 111 -2.20 1.33 5.21
C ALA A 111 -1.85 1.85 3.79
N GLY A 112 -1.34 3.07 3.67
CA GLY A 112 -0.86 3.64 2.40
C GLY A 112 0.34 2.92 1.79
N ILE A 113 0.95 1.95 2.48
CA ILE A 113 1.95 1.06 1.88
C ILE A 113 1.36 0.13 0.82
N THR A 114 0.05 -0.15 0.87
CA THR A 114 -0.58 -1.23 0.09
C THR A 114 -0.43 -1.08 -1.43
N PRO A 115 -0.51 0.11 -2.06
CA PRO A 115 -0.23 0.26 -3.48
C PRO A 115 1.22 -0.03 -3.86
N PHE A 116 2.15 0.20 -2.93
CA PHE A 116 3.57 0.00 -3.20
C PHE A 116 3.97 -1.47 -3.08
N LEU A 117 3.23 -2.29 -2.33
CA LEU A 117 3.58 -3.69 -2.11
C LEU A 117 3.71 -4.47 -3.42
N ALA A 118 2.71 -4.39 -4.32
CA ALA A 118 2.78 -5.08 -5.60
C ALA A 118 3.87 -4.49 -6.51
N ILE A 119 4.08 -3.17 -6.49
CA ILE A 119 5.12 -2.49 -7.28
C ILE A 119 6.51 -2.98 -6.84
N LEU A 120 6.81 -2.88 -5.54
CA LEU A 120 8.10 -3.26 -4.98
C LEU A 120 8.36 -4.76 -5.13
N LYS A 121 7.36 -5.62 -4.90
CA LYS A 121 7.46 -7.06 -5.15
C LYS A 121 7.82 -7.36 -6.61
N GLN A 122 7.19 -6.68 -7.57
CA GLN A 122 7.49 -6.86 -9.00
C GLN A 122 8.92 -6.41 -9.33
N LEU A 123 9.32 -5.23 -8.84
CA LEU A 123 10.68 -4.71 -9.04
C LEU A 123 11.73 -5.65 -8.45
N HIS A 124 11.46 -6.22 -7.27
CA HIS A 124 12.34 -7.19 -6.63
C HIS A 124 12.49 -8.46 -7.49
N GLN A 125 11.37 -9.03 -7.94
CA GLN A 125 11.36 -10.24 -8.77
C GLN A 125 12.15 -10.06 -10.07
N PHE A 126 12.18 -8.84 -10.63
CA PHE A 126 12.92 -8.53 -11.85
C PHE A 126 14.32 -7.95 -11.62
N GLY A 127 14.79 -7.82 -10.38
CA GLY A 127 16.09 -7.22 -10.08
C GLY A 127 16.18 -5.72 -10.38
N GLN A 128 15.04 -5.02 -10.36
CA GLN A 128 14.88 -3.61 -10.76
C GLN A 128 14.69 -2.65 -9.58
N LEU A 129 15.00 -3.07 -8.35
CA LEU A 129 14.94 -2.20 -7.16
C LEU A 129 16.02 -1.10 -7.13
N ASN A 130 16.92 -1.03 -8.10
CA ASN A 130 17.94 0.01 -8.12
C ASN A 130 17.31 1.40 -8.28
N GLY A 131 17.75 2.36 -7.47
CA GLY A 131 17.19 3.72 -7.44
C GLY A 131 15.80 3.86 -6.81
N ASN A 132 15.30 2.83 -6.12
CA ASN A 132 14.03 2.90 -5.38
C ASN A 132 14.30 2.85 -3.87
N THR A 133 13.72 3.78 -3.11
CA THR A 133 13.85 3.83 -1.64
C THR A 133 12.49 4.03 -0.99
N LEU A 134 12.22 3.32 0.10
CA LEU A 134 10.98 3.39 0.87
C LEU A 134 11.17 4.13 2.20
N PHE A 135 10.34 5.13 2.43
CA PHE A 135 10.15 5.81 3.70
C PHE A 135 8.75 5.48 4.22
N PHE A 136 8.67 4.76 5.33
CA PHE A 136 7.40 4.23 5.83
C PHE A 136 7.10 4.69 7.25
N ALA A 137 6.19 5.66 7.38
CA ALA A 137 5.75 6.21 8.66
C ALA A 137 4.66 5.36 9.32
N ASN A 138 4.87 5.04 10.60
CA ASN A 138 4.01 4.18 11.40
C ASN A 138 3.83 4.75 12.82
N LYS A 139 2.73 4.39 13.50
CA LYS A 139 2.48 4.84 14.89
C LYS A 139 3.41 4.16 15.88
N SER A 140 3.61 2.85 15.72
CA SER A 140 4.50 2.03 16.52
C SER A 140 5.15 0.95 15.66
N LYS A 141 6.13 0.24 16.22
CA LYS A 141 6.73 -0.93 15.54
C LYS A 141 5.71 -2.03 15.23
N GLY A 142 4.72 -2.23 16.11
CA GLY A 142 3.64 -3.20 15.91
C GLY A 142 2.63 -2.83 14.82
N ASP A 143 2.74 -1.63 14.23
CA ASP A 143 1.93 -1.17 13.10
C ASP A 143 2.60 -1.43 11.74
N ILE A 144 3.88 -1.78 11.70
CA ILE A 144 4.61 -1.92 10.44
C ILE A 144 4.09 -3.14 9.69
N ILE A 145 3.37 -2.87 8.60
CA ILE A 145 2.83 -3.89 7.72
C ILE A 145 3.97 -4.53 6.94
N LEU A 146 4.17 -5.84 7.14
CA LEU A 146 5.16 -6.67 6.41
C LEU A 146 6.60 -6.21 6.61
N GLU A 147 6.95 -5.86 7.85
CA GLU A 147 8.28 -5.38 8.22
C GLU A 147 9.43 -6.26 7.70
N ASP A 148 9.39 -7.56 8.00
CA ASP A 148 10.46 -8.49 7.63
C ASP A 148 10.55 -8.64 6.10
N ASP A 149 9.41 -8.80 5.41
CA ASP A 149 9.38 -8.86 3.94
C ASP A 149 9.98 -7.59 3.31
N LEU A 150 9.70 -6.41 3.86
CA LEU A 150 10.22 -5.14 3.37
C LEU A 150 11.73 -5.01 3.61
N LYS A 151 12.23 -5.43 4.77
CA LYS A 151 13.67 -5.45 5.09
C LYS A 151 14.43 -6.40 4.18
N ASP A 152 13.91 -7.61 4.00
CA ASP A 152 14.52 -8.61 3.13
C ASP A 152 14.56 -8.13 1.68
N MET A 153 13.48 -7.50 1.21
CA MET A 153 13.36 -7.01 -0.16
C MET A 153 14.23 -5.78 -0.45
N LEU A 154 14.27 -4.81 0.46
CA LEU A 154 14.87 -3.49 0.23
C LEU A 154 16.25 -3.31 0.88
N CYS A 155 16.59 -4.14 1.86
CA CYS A 155 17.82 -4.04 2.65
C CYS A 155 18.01 -2.62 3.21
N SER A 156 19.06 -1.91 2.81
CA SER A 156 19.33 -0.52 3.23
C SER A 156 18.47 0.55 2.54
N LYS A 157 17.54 0.16 1.65
CA LYS A 157 16.65 1.07 0.91
C LYS A 157 15.28 1.22 1.56
N VAL A 158 15.16 0.86 2.84
CA VAL A 158 13.94 1.09 3.62
C VAL A 158 14.28 1.78 4.93
N THR A 159 13.46 2.75 5.30
CA THR A 159 13.54 3.44 6.58
C THR A 159 12.14 3.53 7.17
N PHE A 160 12.00 3.10 8.42
CA PHE A 160 10.73 3.14 9.14
C PHE A 160 10.72 4.35 10.07
N LEU A 161 9.78 5.28 9.87
CA LEU A 161 9.66 6.47 10.72
C LEU A 161 8.68 6.19 11.85
N ILE A 162 9.18 6.16 13.09
CA ILE A 162 8.41 5.80 14.28
C ILE A 162 8.87 6.66 15.46
N SER A 163 7.92 7.36 16.08
CA SER A 163 8.20 8.19 17.24
C SER A 163 8.86 7.39 18.37
N GLY A 164 9.97 7.90 18.90
CA GLY A 164 10.72 7.29 20.00
C GLY A 164 11.62 6.10 19.64
N GLN A 165 11.88 5.83 18.35
CA GLN A 165 12.82 4.79 17.90
C GLN A 165 13.98 5.41 17.12
N THR A 166 15.23 5.03 17.41
CA THR A 166 16.42 5.68 16.82
C THR A 166 17.48 4.71 16.32
N GLU A 167 17.19 3.42 16.31
CA GLU A 167 18.11 2.37 15.88
C GLU A 167 17.86 2.09 14.39
N ASP A 168 18.89 1.99 13.54
CA ASP A 168 18.69 1.63 12.13
C ASP A 168 17.93 0.29 12.00
N PRO A 169 16.93 0.16 11.11
CA PRO A 169 16.44 1.13 10.10
C PRO A 169 15.28 2.03 10.57
N TYR A 170 15.13 2.26 11.87
CA TYR A 170 14.08 3.10 12.48
C TYR A 170 14.58 4.52 12.80
N LEU A 171 13.77 5.54 12.48
CA LEU A 171 14.06 6.93 12.79
C LEU A 171 12.93 7.60 13.58
N ASN A 172 13.30 8.44 14.55
CA ASN A 172 12.38 9.21 15.38
C ASN A 172 12.10 10.57 14.72
N GLU A 173 11.52 10.52 13.53
CA GLU A 173 11.25 11.72 12.75
C GLU A 173 9.85 11.71 12.15
N ARG A 174 9.29 12.92 11.96
CA ARG A 174 8.09 13.12 11.14
C ARG A 174 8.55 13.40 9.71
N ILE A 175 7.84 12.83 8.74
CA ILE A 175 8.02 13.24 7.34
C ILE A 175 7.62 14.72 7.23
N GLY A 176 8.62 15.57 7.07
CA GLY A 176 8.48 17.02 7.02
C GLY A 176 9.72 17.66 6.37
N TYR A 177 9.76 18.99 6.29
CA TYR A 177 10.77 19.68 5.47
C TYR A 177 12.22 19.30 5.78
N ALA A 178 12.59 19.23 7.07
CA ALA A 178 13.95 18.85 7.47
C ALA A 178 14.31 17.44 6.98
N PHE A 179 13.45 16.46 7.28
CA PHE A 179 13.60 15.08 6.84
C PHE A 179 13.71 14.99 5.32
N LEU A 180 12.78 15.63 4.60
CA LEU A 180 12.74 15.57 3.14
C LEU A 180 14.02 16.21 2.54
N LYS A 181 14.46 17.36 3.06
CA LYS A 181 15.67 18.03 2.59
C LYS A 181 16.95 17.21 2.84
N GLU A 182 17.02 16.47 3.93
CA GLU A 182 18.18 15.65 4.27
C GLU A 182 18.25 14.35 3.47
N ASN A 183 17.09 13.75 3.16
CA ASN A 183 17.02 12.42 2.57
C ASN A 183 16.81 12.41 1.05
N PHE A 184 16.35 13.52 0.44
CA PHE A 184 16.10 13.61 -1.01
C PHE A 184 17.16 14.46 -1.71
N ASN A 185 18.14 13.76 -2.29
CA ASN A 185 19.27 14.38 -2.99
C ASN A 185 19.00 14.62 -4.48
N ASP A 186 18.05 13.90 -5.08
CA ASP A 186 17.68 14.04 -6.50
C ASP A 186 16.19 14.34 -6.66
N LEU A 187 15.86 15.62 -6.78
CA LEU A 187 14.50 16.12 -6.96
C LEU A 187 13.92 15.82 -8.36
N LYS A 188 14.69 15.23 -9.27
CA LYS A 188 14.22 14.80 -10.60
C LYS A 188 13.64 13.39 -10.59
N GLN A 189 13.83 12.63 -9.51
CA GLN A 189 13.22 11.32 -9.34
C GLN A 189 11.69 11.44 -9.18
N TYR A 190 11.01 10.30 -9.31
CA TYR A 190 9.60 10.21 -8.97
C TYR A 190 9.41 10.15 -7.45
N PHE A 191 8.32 10.74 -6.97
CA PHE A 191 7.88 10.67 -5.59
C PHE A 191 6.50 10.03 -5.56
N TYR A 192 6.45 8.80 -5.06
CA TYR A 192 5.23 8.01 -4.88
C TYR A 192 4.72 8.20 -3.46
N ILE A 193 3.54 8.76 -3.27
CA ILE A 193 3.04 9.17 -1.94
C ILE A 193 1.65 8.59 -1.71
N CYS A 194 1.48 7.87 -0.59
CA CYS A 194 0.19 7.31 -0.21
C CYS A 194 0.09 7.15 1.32
N GLY A 195 -1.03 7.56 1.89
CA GLY A 195 -1.25 7.53 3.34
C GLY A 195 -2.39 8.47 3.77
N PRO A 196 -2.45 8.87 5.04
CA PRO A 196 -3.44 9.82 5.52
C PRO A 196 -3.42 11.13 4.73
N GLU A 197 -4.60 11.69 4.45
CA GLU A 197 -4.76 12.89 3.61
C GLU A 197 -3.85 14.05 4.04
N GLN A 198 -3.79 14.35 5.34
CA GLN A 198 -2.91 15.40 5.87
C GLN A 198 -1.43 15.14 5.54
N MET A 199 -0.98 13.88 5.62
CA MET A 199 0.41 13.54 5.30
C MET A 199 0.67 13.72 3.80
N VAL A 200 -0.24 13.27 2.94
CA VAL A 200 -0.12 13.40 1.48
C VAL A 200 -0.03 14.87 1.09
N ASN A 201 -0.92 15.71 1.63
CA ASN A 201 -0.94 17.15 1.38
C ASN A 201 0.34 17.83 1.89
N ASP A 202 0.73 17.59 3.14
CA ASP A 202 1.96 18.15 3.73
C ASP A 202 3.19 17.82 2.87
N VAL A 203 3.34 16.55 2.48
CA VAL A 203 4.50 16.08 1.70
C VAL A 203 4.50 16.70 0.31
N ASN A 204 3.34 16.73 -0.37
CA ASN A 204 3.21 17.35 -1.69
C ASN A 204 3.60 18.84 -1.64
N ASP A 205 3.05 19.61 -0.70
CA ASP A 205 3.31 21.03 -0.56
C ASP A 205 4.80 21.29 -0.31
N ILE A 206 5.42 20.49 0.55
CA ILE A 206 6.85 20.62 0.81
C ILE A 206 7.69 20.29 -0.43
N LEU A 207 7.42 19.17 -1.12
CA LEU A 207 8.18 18.79 -2.31
C LEU A 207 8.06 19.84 -3.42
N LEU A 208 6.87 20.41 -3.62
CA LEU A 208 6.67 21.53 -4.54
C LEU A 208 7.48 22.75 -4.12
N SER A 209 7.50 23.10 -2.83
CA SER A 209 8.30 24.21 -2.31
C SER A 209 9.82 23.99 -2.47
N MET A 210 10.26 22.73 -2.48
CA MET A 210 11.64 22.34 -2.74
C MET A 210 12.00 22.37 -4.23
N GLY A 211 11.02 22.58 -5.12
CA GLY A 211 11.21 22.64 -6.57
C GLY A 211 11.04 21.32 -7.31
N VAL A 212 10.44 20.30 -6.67
CA VAL A 212 10.01 19.09 -7.39
C VAL A 212 8.92 19.47 -8.38
N SER A 213 9.07 19.01 -9.62
CA SER A 213 8.09 19.29 -10.67
C SER A 213 6.81 18.46 -10.44
N PRO A 214 5.60 19.02 -10.64
CA PRO A 214 4.35 18.31 -10.39
C PRO A 214 4.18 16.98 -11.14
N ASP A 215 4.81 16.82 -12.32
CA ASP A 215 4.80 15.57 -13.11
C ASP A 215 5.60 14.44 -12.47
N ARG A 216 6.43 14.76 -11.47
CA ARG A 216 7.20 13.80 -10.67
C ARG A 216 6.45 13.30 -9.44
N LEU A 217 5.34 13.95 -9.07
CA LEU A 217 4.52 13.55 -7.94
C LEU A 217 3.47 12.53 -8.41
N VAL A 218 3.48 11.35 -7.80
CA VAL A 218 2.52 10.27 -8.06
C VAL A 218 1.83 9.92 -6.75
N TYR A 219 0.56 10.28 -6.62
CA TYR A 219 -0.23 10.04 -5.43
C TYR A 219 -1.68 9.74 -5.81
N GLU A 220 -2.36 9.00 -4.95
CA GLU A 220 -3.77 8.70 -5.12
C GLU A 220 -4.58 9.96 -4.80
N LYS A 221 -5.48 10.34 -5.70
CA LYS A 221 -6.36 11.51 -5.57
C LYS A 221 -7.71 11.12 -4.99
#